data_AF-A0A848VS17-F1
#
_entry.id   AF-A0A848VS17-F1
#
_cell.length_a   1.000
_cell.length_b   1.000
_cell.length_c   1.000
_cell.angle_alpha   90.00
_cell.angle_beta   90.00
_cell.angle_gamma   90.00
#
_symmetry.space_group_name_H-M   'P 1'
#
loop_
_entity.id
_entity.type
_entity.pdbx_description
1 polymer ?
#
loop_
_entity_poly.entity_id
_entity_poly.type
_entity_poly.pdbx_seq_one_letter_code
_entity_poly.pdbx_strand_id
1 'polypeptide(L)'
;MIDYWTRTFPEERRLENEADLPRRLEVLTPEAAAFWITVLNRAEPIAQAVSWKRPCDYGPWAAAIEKIESIDKNWPPMGQVQNPFPTSNLMAFAGDASLPGWPADHTHLVDFALRFLEADVMLFRSGYTKRHLLRRLRQANLDATQTARAEALARRAVTKGTGLEEFREFCRLTARIVTDDLRQWLEVTADGVYLTLDSLDGFDIAEYLGRMDDATMRKISRHGFGLRLKYAFAADLSQPITKVKDLPADNCIKRNAWRMLRHIRRTGN
;
A
#
# COMPACT_ATOMS: atom_id res chain seq x y z
N MET A 1 -28.08 12.78 -23.57
CA MET A 1 -26.65 12.98 -23.25
C MET A 1 -26.60 13.11 -21.74
N ILE A 2 -26.18 12.06 -21.02
CA ILE A 2 -26.14 12.08 -19.55
C ILE A 2 -24.95 12.97 -19.16
N ASP A 3 -25.21 14.06 -18.47
CA ASP A 3 -24.20 14.99 -18.00
C ASP A 3 -23.40 14.35 -16.85
N TYR A 4 -22.30 13.70 -17.21
CA TYR A 4 -21.40 13.03 -16.25
C TYR A 4 -20.55 14.01 -15.43
N TRP A 5 -20.68 15.33 -15.65
CA TRP A 5 -19.82 16.34 -15.04
C TRP A 5 -20.42 17.02 -13.81
N THR A 6 -21.72 16.91 -13.56
CA THR A 6 -22.36 17.38 -12.32
C THR A 6 -22.40 16.28 -11.25
N ARG A 7 -21.30 15.54 -11.05
CA ARG A 7 -21.26 14.50 -10.01
C ARG A 7 -21.28 15.15 -8.62
N THR A 8 -22.47 15.25 -8.03
CA THR A 8 -22.75 15.47 -6.60
C THR A 8 -22.24 14.34 -5.70
N PHE A 9 -21.78 13.23 -6.29
CA PHE A 9 -21.24 12.05 -5.60
C PHE A 9 -20.22 12.33 -4.48
N PRO A 10 -19.30 13.32 -4.57
CA PRO A 10 -18.38 13.62 -3.48
C PRO A 10 -19.09 14.17 -2.24
N GLU A 11 -20.14 14.97 -2.43
CA GLU A 11 -20.90 15.58 -1.34
C GLU A 11 -21.89 14.60 -0.73
N GLU A 12 -22.65 13.87 -1.55
CA GLU A 12 -23.56 12.82 -1.08
C GLU A 12 -22.80 11.77 -0.25
N ARG A 13 -21.66 11.28 -0.75
CA ARG A 13 -20.84 10.32 0.00
C ARG A 13 -20.24 10.93 1.27
N ARG A 14 -19.94 12.24 1.28
CA ARG A 14 -19.49 12.92 2.50
C ARG A 14 -20.62 12.92 3.54
N LEU A 15 -21.83 13.29 3.15
CA LEU A 15 -23.01 13.29 4.01
C LEU A 15 -23.35 11.89 4.52
N GLU A 16 -23.27 10.86 3.67
CA GLU A 16 -23.43 9.46 4.08
C GLU A 16 -22.38 9.05 5.12
N ASN A 17 -21.10 9.38 4.91
CA ASN A 17 -20.03 9.06 5.85
C ASN A 17 -20.18 9.80 7.19
N GLU A 18 -20.68 11.04 7.16
CA GLU A 18 -20.99 11.85 8.35
C GLU A 18 -22.19 11.28 9.11
N ALA A 19 -23.24 10.85 8.40
CA ALA A 19 -24.41 10.22 9.00
C ALA A 19 -24.10 8.83 9.62
N ASP A 20 -23.19 8.06 9.01
CA ASP A 20 -22.77 6.75 9.53
C ASP A 20 -21.71 6.84 10.65
N LEU A 21 -21.12 8.03 10.86
CA LEU A 21 -20.03 8.20 11.83
C LEU A 21 -20.41 7.78 13.25
N PRO A 22 -21.57 8.16 13.84
CA PRO A 22 -21.93 7.73 15.19
C PRO A 22 -21.93 6.21 15.35
N ARG A 23 -22.56 5.48 14.42
CA ARG A 23 -22.57 4.01 14.41
C ARG A 23 -21.16 3.44 14.32
N ARG A 24 -20.29 4.00 13.48
CA ARG A 24 -18.90 3.54 13.36
C ARG A 24 -18.13 3.73 14.66
N LEU A 25 -18.33 4.85 15.36
CA LEU A 25 -17.65 5.10 16.64
C LEU A 25 -18.08 4.11 17.74
N GLU A 26 -19.30 3.59 17.69
CA GLU A 26 -19.75 2.52 18.60
C GLU A 26 -19.00 1.19 18.37
N VAL A 27 -18.54 0.94 17.14
CA VAL A 27 -17.82 -0.29 16.77
C VAL A 27 -16.30 -0.13 16.85
N LEU A 28 -15.78 1.06 16.56
CA LEU A 28 -14.34 1.37 16.51
C LEU A 28 -13.75 1.67 17.90
N THR A 29 -14.10 0.84 18.90
CA THR A 29 -13.61 1.00 20.27
C THR A 29 -12.18 0.46 20.44
N PRO A 30 -11.45 0.90 21.49
CA PRO A 30 -10.15 0.34 21.84
C PRO A 30 -10.17 -1.18 22.05
N GLU A 31 -11.22 -1.71 22.68
CA GLU A 31 -11.38 -3.14 22.96
C GLU A 31 -11.55 -3.95 21.67
N ALA A 32 -12.36 -3.43 20.74
CA ALA A 32 -12.56 -4.07 19.44
C ALA A 32 -11.28 -4.08 18.60
N ALA A 33 -10.52 -2.98 18.59
CA ALA A 33 -9.21 -2.91 17.93
C ALA A 33 -8.21 -3.91 18.55
N ALA A 34 -8.11 -3.95 19.89
CA ALA A 34 -7.23 -4.87 20.61
C ALA A 34 -7.59 -6.35 20.37
N PHE A 35 -8.90 -6.66 20.32
CA PHE A 35 -9.39 -7.98 19.94
C PHE A 35 -8.90 -8.37 18.55
N TRP A 36 -9.12 -7.53 17.54
CA TRP A 36 -8.71 -7.86 16.17
C TRP A 36 -7.20 -7.94 16.00
N ILE A 37 -6.42 -7.10 16.67
CA ILE A 37 -4.95 -7.21 16.73
C ILE A 37 -4.54 -8.58 17.28
N THR A 38 -5.19 -9.05 18.34
CA THR A 38 -4.94 -10.37 18.94
C THR A 38 -5.26 -11.51 17.97
N VAL A 39 -6.39 -11.43 17.26
CA VAL A 39 -6.75 -12.39 16.19
C VAL A 39 -5.68 -12.39 15.09
N LEU A 40 -5.27 -11.23 14.60
CA LEU A 40 -4.23 -11.12 13.57
C LEU A 40 -2.89 -11.74 14.02
N ASN A 41 -2.47 -11.48 15.25
CA ASN A 41 -1.27 -12.07 15.85
C ASN A 41 -1.28 -13.60 15.86
N ARG A 42 -2.44 -14.20 16.11
CA ARG A 42 -2.58 -15.66 16.13
C ARG A 42 -2.77 -16.23 14.73
N ALA A 43 -3.42 -15.50 13.82
CA ALA A 43 -3.77 -15.95 12.48
C ALA A 43 -2.59 -15.93 11.53
N GLU A 44 -1.75 -14.89 11.61
CA GLU A 44 -0.62 -14.69 10.71
C GLU A 44 0.30 -15.91 10.60
N PRO A 45 0.86 -16.49 11.69
CA PRO A 45 1.76 -17.64 11.57
C PRO A 45 1.06 -18.88 10.98
N ILE A 46 -0.24 -19.05 11.22
CA ILE A 46 -1.03 -20.16 10.66
C ILE A 46 -1.23 -19.95 9.15
N ALA A 47 -1.59 -18.74 8.75
CA ALA A 47 -1.81 -18.39 7.34
C ALA A 47 -0.50 -18.45 6.54
N GLN A 48 0.62 -18.00 7.11
CA GLN A 48 1.93 -18.00 6.46
C GLN A 48 2.58 -19.38 6.37
N ALA A 49 2.18 -20.34 7.22
CA ALA A 49 2.66 -21.72 7.14
C ALA A 49 2.12 -22.47 5.89
N VAL A 50 1.09 -21.95 5.24
CA VAL A 50 0.50 -22.54 4.04
C VAL A 50 1.10 -21.92 2.79
N SER A 51 1.57 -22.77 1.85
CA SER A 51 2.03 -22.30 0.55
C SER A 51 0.86 -21.77 -0.28
N TRP A 52 0.99 -20.53 -0.76
CA TRP A 52 -0.03 -19.83 -1.54
C TRP A 52 -0.09 -20.41 -2.94
N LYS A 53 -1.26 -20.92 -3.34
CA LYS A 53 -1.42 -21.49 -4.69
C LYS A 53 -1.49 -20.40 -5.76
N ARG A 54 -1.97 -19.20 -5.41
CA ARG A 54 -2.22 -18.10 -6.35
C ARG A 54 -2.04 -16.73 -5.67
N PRO A 55 -1.68 -15.68 -6.44
CA PRO A 55 -1.89 -14.31 -6.01
C PRO A 55 -3.37 -14.11 -5.63
N CYS A 56 -3.64 -13.56 -4.45
CA CYS A 56 -5.00 -13.39 -3.90
C CYS A 56 -5.71 -14.66 -3.41
N ASP A 57 -4.99 -15.72 -3.07
CA ASP A 57 -5.60 -16.87 -2.38
C ASP A 57 -5.99 -16.49 -0.94
N TYR A 58 -7.29 -16.28 -0.69
CA TYR A 58 -7.79 -15.89 0.63
C TYR A 58 -7.96 -17.09 1.59
N GLY A 59 -7.85 -18.31 1.07
CA GLY A 59 -8.11 -19.55 1.81
C GLY A 59 -7.27 -19.69 3.08
N PRO A 60 -5.94 -19.47 3.03
CA PRO A 60 -5.09 -19.57 4.22
C PRO A 60 -5.50 -18.64 5.35
N TRP A 61 -5.85 -17.38 5.05
CA TRP A 61 -6.32 -16.44 6.06
C TRP A 61 -7.69 -16.81 6.61
N ALA A 62 -8.62 -17.23 5.74
CA ALA A 62 -9.94 -17.64 6.18
C ALA A 62 -9.87 -18.84 7.15
N ALA A 63 -9.14 -19.89 6.75
CA ALA A 63 -8.95 -21.07 7.57
C ALA A 63 -8.21 -20.77 8.88
N ALA A 64 -7.23 -19.86 8.86
CA ALA A 64 -6.51 -19.45 10.07
C ALA A 64 -7.43 -18.76 11.08
N ILE A 65 -8.29 -17.85 10.61
CA ILE A 65 -9.22 -17.11 11.46
C ILE A 65 -10.31 -18.04 12.00
N GLU A 66 -10.91 -18.90 11.16
CA GLU A 66 -11.89 -19.91 11.59
C GLU A 66 -11.31 -20.87 12.63
N LYS A 67 -10.04 -21.27 12.45
CA LYS A 67 -9.34 -22.09 13.44
C LYS A 67 -9.23 -21.36 14.78
N ILE A 68 -8.93 -20.06 14.80
CA ILE A 68 -8.82 -19.28 16.05
C ILE A 68 -10.19 -19.15 16.72
N GLU A 69 -11.24 -18.86 15.96
CA GLU A 69 -12.61 -18.81 16.47
C GLU A 69 -13.00 -20.13 17.14
N SER A 70 -12.70 -21.28 16.51
CA SER A 70 -13.06 -22.59 17.06
C SER A 70 -12.36 -22.95 18.39
N ILE A 71 -11.21 -22.35 18.68
CA ILE A 71 -10.41 -22.65 19.90
C ILE A 71 -10.54 -21.58 20.98
N ASP A 72 -10.95 -20.36 20.63
CA ASP A 72 -11.03 -19.25 21.57
C ASP A 72 -12.41 -19.19 22.22
N LYS A 73 -12.49 -19.63 23.48
CA LYS A 73 -13.72 -19.59 24.27
C LYS A 73 -14.18 -18.17 24.59
N ASN A 74 -13.29 -17.19 24.49
CA ASN A 74 -13.57 -15.77 24.70
C ASN A 74 -13.85 -15.03 23.39
N TRP A 75 -14.04 -15.76 22.27
CA TRP A 75 -14.49 -15.14 21.03
C TRP A 75 -15.82 -14.42 21.33
N PRO A 76 -15.90 -13.10 21.14
CA PRO A 76 -17.07 -12.34 21.53
C PRO A 76 -18.29 -12.94 20.83
N PRO A 77 -19.39 -13.19 21.57
CA PRO A 77 -20.59 -13.73 20.96
C PRO A 77 -20.99 -12.83 19.80
N MET A 78 -21.21 -13.41 18.62
CA MET A 78 -21.56 -12.68 17.39
C MET A 78 -22.88 -11.90 17.49
N GLY A 79 -23.51 -11.79 18.66
CA GLY A 79 -24.76 -11.09 18.91
C GLY A 79 -24.74 -9.59 18.65
N GLN A 80 -23.58 -8.98 18.40
CA GLN A 80 -23.47 -7.60 17.90
C GLN A 80 -22.94 -7.51 16.46
N VAL A 81 -22.58 -8.64 15.84
CA VAL A 81 -21.95 -8.66 14.53
C VAL A 81 -22.90 -9.27 13.51
N GLN A 82 -23.23 -8.50 12.47
CA GLN A 82 -24.29 -8.85 11.51
C GLN A 82 -23.97 -10.07 10.62
N ASN A 83 -22.75 -10.64 10.70
CA ASN A 83 -22.29 -11.67 9.78
C ASN A 83 -21.70 -12.88 10.52
N PRO A 84 -22.14 -14.12 10.20
CA PRO A 84 -21.67 -15.34 10.86
C PRO A 84 -20.23 -15.74 10.48
N PHE A 85 -19.60 -15.05 9.53
CA PHE A 85 -18.26 -15.37 9.07
C PHE A 85 -17.23 -14.45 9.74
N PRO A 86 -16.28 -14.98 10.53
CA PRO A 86 -15.31 -14.16 11.28
C PRO A 86 -14.40 -13.33 10.37
N THR A 87 -14.12 -13.83 9.15
CA THR A 87 -13.39 -13.10 8.12
C THR A 87 -14.14 -11.87 7.63
N SER A 88 -15.46 -11.97 7.50
CA SER A 88 -16.31 -10.85 7.11
C SER A 88 -16.35 -9.80 8.22
N ASN A 89 -16.31 -10.23 9.48
CA ASN A 89 -16.29 -9.35 10.64
C ASN A 89 -14.97 -8.57 10.73
N LEU A 90 -13.81 -9.23 10.53
CA LEU A 90 -12.53 -8.56 10.42
C LEU A 90 -12.53 -7.53 9.28
N MET A 91 -13.07 -7.92 8.11
CA MET A 91 -13.12 -7.03 6.96
C MET A 91 -14.11 -5.87 7.13
N ALA A 92 -15.21 -6.07 7.85
CA ALA A 92 -16.14 -5.01 8.21
C ALA A 92 -15.48 -3.99 9.15
N PHE A 93 -14.83 -4.47 10.21
CA PHE A 93 -14.07 -3.60 11.12
C PHE A 93 -12.95 -2.84 10.39
N ALA A 94 -12.17 -3.54 9.56
CA ALA A 94 -11.11 -2.91 8.77
C ALA A 94 -11.67 -1.90 7.75
N GLY A 95 -12.84 -2.19 7.17
CA GLY A 95 -13.60 -1.30 6.30
C GLY A 95 -13.97 -0.01 7.02
N ASP A 96 -14.64 -0.11 8.16
CA ASP A 96 -15.04 1.03 9.01
C ASP A 96 -13.82 1.84 9.46
N ALA A 97 -12.73 1.18 9.87
CA ALA A 97 -11.47 1.81 10.26
C ALA A 97 -10.77 2.52 9.09
N SER A 98 -11.04 2.13 7.84
CA SER A 98 -10.42 2.74 6.66
C SER A 98 -11.13 4.01 6.17
N LEU A 99 -12.35 4.26 6.66
CA LEU A 99 -13.15 5.44 6.35
C LEU A 99 -12.69 6.68 7.16
N PRO A 100 -12.96 7.90 6.67
CA PRO A 100 -12.62 9.12 7.39
C PRO A 100 -13.42 9.30 8.69
N GLY A 101 -12.96 10.22 9.55
CA GLY A 101 -13.63 10.56 10.81
C GLY A 101 -13.13 9.77 12.02
N TRP A 102 -11.83 9.46 12.09
CA TRP A 102 -11.27 8.92 13.33
C TRP A 102 -11.49 9.90 14.49
N PRO A 103 -11.82 9.39 15.70
CA PRO A 103 -11.95 10.24 16.89
C PRO A 103 -10.63 10.94 17.24
N ALA A 104 -10.68 11.97 18.09
CA ALA A 104 -9.48 12.70 18.49
C ALA A 104 -8.40 11.77 19.09
N ASP A 105 -8.80 10.88 19.99
CA ASP A 105 -7.98 9.76 20.45
C ASP A 105 -8.25 8.53 19.57
N HIS A 106 -7.29 8.20 18.70
CA HIS A 106 -7.40 7.13 17.71
C HIS A 106 -6.15 6.24 17.68
N THR A 107 -5.38 6.22 18.77
CA THR A 107 -4.12 5.48 18.85
C THR A 107 -4.33 3.99 18.58
N HIS A 108 -5.41 3.40 19.10
CA HIS A 108 -5.81 2.01 18.86
C HIS A 108 -6.11 1.71 17.39
N LEU A 109 -6.66 2.68 16.64
CA LEU A 109 -6.94 2.54 15.20
C LEU A 109 -5.66 2.62 14.37
N VAL A 110 -4.69 3.44 14.78
CA VAL A 110 -3.34 3.44 14.19
C VAL A 110 -2.68 2.08 14.38
N ASP A 111 -2.70 1.55 15.60
CA ASP A 111 -2.08 0.26 15.90
C ASP A 111 -2.74 -0.89 15.16
N PHE A 112 -4.07 -0.88 15.06
CA PHE A 112 -4.82 -1.84 14.25
C PHE A 112 -4.44 -1.73 12.76
N ALA A 113 -4.43 -0.51 12.20
CA ALA A 113 -4.11 -0.28 10.80
C ALA A 113 -2.69 -0.76 10.45
N LEU A 114 -1.70 -0.42 11.28
CA LEU A 114 -0.34 -0.90 11.15
C LEU A 114 -0.30 -2.42 11.24
N ARG A 115 -0.97 -3.02 12.22
CA ARG A 115 -0.96 -4.47 12.41
C ARG A 115 -1.57 -5.23 11.23
N PHE A 116 -2.68 -4.73 10.71
CA PHE A 116 -3.37 -5.29 9.54
C PHE A 116 -2.47 -5.24 8.30
N LEU A 117 -1.77 -4.12 8.10
CA LEU A 117 -0.79 -3.98 7.02
C LEU A 117 0.42 -4.90 7.27
N GLU A 118 0.92 -5.02 8.49
CA GLU A 118 2.05 -5.89 8.86
C GLU A 118 1.75 -7.37 8.59
N ALA A 119 0.55 -7.83 8.93
CA ALA A 119 0.07 -9.18 8.60
C ALA A 119 -0.04 -9.40 7.09
N ASP A 120 -0.09 -8.33 6.29
CA ASP A 120 -0.37 -8.35 4.88
C ASP A 120 -1.67 -9.12 4.56
N VAL A 121 -2.72 -8.90 5.36
CA VAL A 121 -3.97 -9.68 5.31
C VAL A 121 -4.51 -9.84 3.89
N MET A 122 -4.64 -11.08 3.44
CA MET A 122 -5.18 -11.43 2.13
C MET A 122 -6.59 -11.98 2.29
N LEU A 123 -7.58 -11.10 2.23
CA LEU A 123 -9.00 -11.44 2.22
C LEU A 123 -9.67 -10.72 1.04
N PHE A 124 -10.89 -11.14 0.68
CA PHE A 124 -11.61 -10.53 -0.43
C PHE A 124 -11.74 -9.01 -0.23
N ARG A 125 -11.34 -8.23 -1.25
CA ARG A 125 -11.29 -6.76 -1.26
C ARG A 125 -10.30 -6.11 -0.29
N SER A 126 -9.43 -6.86 0.39
CA SER A 126 -8.49 -6.28 1.37
C SER A 126 -7.54 -5.24 0.77
N GLY A 127 -7.21 -5.33 -0.52
CA GLY A 127 -6.36 -4.31 -1.17
C GLY A 127 -6.94 -2.90 -1.20
N TYR A 128 -8.27 -2.76 -1.33
CA TYR A 128 -8.93 -1.45 -1.20
C TYR A 128 -8.83 -0.94 0.24
N THR A 129 -9.11 -1.81 1.21
CA THR A 129 -9.00 -1.49 2.63
C THR A 129 -7.58 -1.07 3.00
N LYS A 130 -6.55 -1.82 2.58
CA LYS A 130 -5.13 -1.49 2.80
C LYS A 130 -4.78 -0.11 2.26
N ARG A 131 -5.18 0.19 1.01
CA ARG A 131 -5.01 1.52 0.41
C ARG A 131 -5.63 2.62 1.28
N HIS A 132 -6.85 2.42 1.78
CA HIS A 132 -7.54 3.40 2.59
C HIS A 132 -6.92 3.54 3.99
N LEU A 133 -6.49 2.45 4.62
CA LEU A 133 -5.74 2.46 5.88
C LEU A 133 -4.41 3.23 5.74
N LEU A 134 -3.65 3.03 4.66
CA LEU A 134 -2.43 3.82 4.39
C LEU A 134 -2.72 5.32 4.30
N ARG A 135 -3.86 5.71 3.71
CA ARG A 135 -4.30 7.11 3.69
C ARG A 135 -4.64 7.64 5.07
N ARG A 136 -5.23 6.83 5.95
CA ARG A 136 -5.53 7.21 7.34
C ARG A 136 -4.24 7.38 8.15
N LEU A 137 -3.31 6.44 8.05
CA LEU A 137 -2.00 6.53 8.70
C LEU A 137 -1.23 7.78 8.27
N ARG A 138 -1.29 8.15 6.99
CA ARG A 138 -0.69 9.38 6.49
C ARG A 138 -1.34 10.65 7.06
N GLN A 139 -2.55 10.58 7.62
CA GLN A 139 -3.22 11.74 8.24
C GLN A 139 -3.02 11.78 9.75
N ALA A 140 -2.81 10.62 10.38
CA ALA A 140 -2.61 10.47 11.82
C ALA A 140 -1.24 11.00 12.29
N ASN A 141 -1.18 11.43 13.55
CA ASN A 141 0.07 11.73 14.24
C ASN A 141 0.65 10.42 14.75
N LEU A 142 1.70 9.93 14.11
CA LEU A 142 2.38 8.71 14.51
C LEU A 142 3.44 9.04 15.56
N ASP A 143 3.49 8.26 16.64
CA ASP A 143 4.62 8.30 17.57
C ASP A 143 5.88 7.66 16.95
N ALA A 144 6.99 7.66 17.71
CA ALA A 144 8.25 7.10 17.25
C ALA A 144 8.18 5.59 16.95
N THR A 145 7.45 4.82 17.77
CA THR A 145 7.29 3.38 17.60
C THR A 145 6.44 3.06 16.37
N GLN A 146 5.33 3.77 16.18
CA GLN A 146 4.44 3.66 15.03
C GLN A 146 5.11 4.10 13.73
N THR A 147 5.95 5.15 13.80
CA THR A 147 6.78 5.59 12.68
C THR A 147 7.74 4.49 12.26
N ALA A 148 8.51 3.90 13.18
CA ALA A 148 9.43 2.81 12.88
C ALA A 148 8.71 1.59 12.24
N ARG A 149 7.52 1.25 12.72
CA ARG A 149 6.66 0.21 12.12
C ARG A 149 6.26 0.55 10.69
N ALA A 150 5.84 1.79 10.44
CA ALA A 150 5.49 2.28 9.11
C ALA A 150 6.69 2.30 8.15
N GLU A 151 7.89 2.62 8.62
CA GLU A 151 9.12 2.52 7.83
C GLU A 151 9.44 1.07 7.44
N ALA A 152 9.30 0.13 8.39
CA ALA A 152 9.46 -1.29 8.11
C ALA A 152 8.49 -1.78 7.03
N LEU A 153 7.23 -1.31 7.06
CA LEU A 153 6.25 -1.57 6.00
C LEU A 153 6.67 -0.98 4.65
N ALA A 154 7.21 0.24 4.61
CA ALA A 154 7.71 0.86 3.39
C ALA A 154 8.87 0.06 2.78
N ARG A 155 9.85 -0.35 3.61
CA ARG A 155 10.98 -1.21 3.21
C ARG A 155 10.48 -2.55 2.66
N ARG A 156 9.47 -3.15 3.29
CA ARG A 156 8.82 -4.38 2.82
C ARG A 156 8.12 -4.17 1.47
N ALA A 157 7.40 -3.07 1.28
CA ALA A 157 6.73 -2.76 0.02
C ALA A 157 7.72 -2.59 -1.14
N VAL A 158 8.92 -2.06 -0.86
CA VAL A 158 10.01 -1.96 -1.84
C VAL A 158 10.59 -3.33 -2.18
N THR A 159 10.89 -4.15 -1.18
CA THR A 159 11.63 -5.42 -1.33
C THR A 159 10.76 -6.59 -1.78
N LYS A 160 9.58 -6.77 -1.18
CA LYS A 160 8.65 -7.87 -1.50
C LYS A 160 7.62 -7.47 -2.56
N GLY A 161 7.46 -6.18 -2.83
CA GLY A 161 6.40 -5.66 -3.68
C GLY A 161 5.05 -5.55 -2.96
N THR A 162 4.10 -4.90 -3.63
CA THR A 162 2.69 -4.79 -3.23
C THR A 162 1.87 -4.40 -4.47
N GLY A 163 0.53 -4.37 -4.36
CA GLY A 163 -0.34 -3.87 -5.42
C GLY A 163 -0.03 -2.42 -5.79
N LEU A 164 -0.24 -2.06 -7.07
CA LEU A 164 0.11 -0.73 -7.59
C LEU A 164 -0.56 0.43 -6.81
N GLU A 165 -1.83 0.28 -6.46
CA GLU A 165 -2.57 1.30 -5.70
C GLU A 165 -2.06 1.42 -4.26
N GLU A 166 -1.72 0.30 -3.61
CA GLU A 166 -1.11 0.30 -2.27
C GLU A 166 0.28 0.94 -2.31
N PHE A 167 1.10 0.59 -3.31
CA PHE A 167 2.44 1.14 -3.47
C PHE A 167 2.43 2.67 -3.62
N ARG A 168 1.44 3.21 -4.34
CA ARG A 168 1.26 4.67 -4.48
C ARG A 168 0.96 5.33 -3.14
N GLU A 169 0.13 4.73 -2.30
CA GLU A 169 -0.15 5.26 -0.96
C GLU A 169 1.05 5.08 -0.02
N PHE A 170 1.81 3.98 -0.14
CA PHE A 170 3.09 3.84 0.57
C PHE A 170 4.05 4.97 0.22
N CYS A 171 4.25 5.31 -1.06
CA CYS A 171 5.10 6.44 -1.44
C CYS A 171 4.68 7.74 -0.74
N ARG A 172 3.37 8.02 -0.69
CA ARG A 172 2.82 9.21 -0.01
C ARG A 172 2.95 9.17 1.50
N LEU A 173 2.78 8.00 2.12
CA LEU A 173 2.99 7.82 3.54
C LEU A 173 4.47 8.04 3.87
N THR A 174 5.38 7.41 3.14
CA THR A 174 6.83 7.53 3.31
C THR A 174 7.29 8.98 3.26
N ALA A 175 6.79 9.79 2.32
CA ALA A 175 7.12 11.22 2.27
C ALA A 175 6.80 11.99 3.56
N ARG A 176 5.79 11.58 4.32
CA ARG A 176 5.43 12.20 5.61
C ARG A 176 6.30 11.70 6.76
N ILE A 177 6.71 10.43 6.72
CA ILE A 177 7.38 9.75 7.84
C ILE A 177 8.90 9.59 7.64
N VAL A 178 9.45 10.16 6.57
CA VAL A 178 10.84 9.92 6.16
C VAL A 178 11.81 10.35 7.26
N THR A 179 12.65 9.42 7.69
CA THR A 179 13.86 9.69 8.46
C THR A 179 15.09 9.70 7.56
N ASP A 180 16.22 10.20 8.06
CA ASP A 180 17.49 10.14 7.34
C ASP A 180 17.93 8.69 7.07
N ASP A 181 17.68 7.77 8.00
CA ASP A 181 17.96 6.33 7.83
C ASP A 181 17.16 5.74 6.65
N LEU A 182 15.85 6.01 6.59
CA LEU A 182 15.01 5.53 5.49
C LEU A 182 15.41 6.17 4.16
N ARG A 183 15.74 7.47 4.14
CA ARG A 183 16.21 8.16 2.94
C ARG A 183 17.52 7.54 2.43
N GLN A 184 18.51 7.39 3.30
CA GLN A 184 19.81 6.82 2.95
C GLN A 184 19.65 5.39 2.41
N TRP A 185 18.83 4.58 3.07
CA TRP A 185 18.55 3.23 2.59
C TRP A 185 17.89 3.23 1.21
N LEU A 186 16.92 4.12 0.95
CA LEU A 186 16.30 4.25 -0.36
C LEU A 186 17.30 4.69 -1.44
N GLU A 187 18.23 5.58 -1.12
CA GLU A 187 19.28 6.02 -2.04
C GLU A 187 20.22 4.89 -2.43
N VAL A 188 20.72 4.15 -1.45
CA VAL A 188 21.57 2.96 -1.69
C VAL A 188 20.78 1.90 -2.48
N THR A 189 19.52 1.67 -2.12
CA THR A 189 18.68 0.65 -2.77
C THR A 189 18.29 1.06 -4.19
N ALA A 190 18.14 2.35 -4.48
CA ALA A 190 17.80 2.85 -5.81
C ALA A 190 19.00 2.99 -6.76
N ASP A 191 20.23 2.81 -6.25
CA ASP A 191 21.44 2.99 -7.03
C ASP A 191 21.51 2.05 -8.24
N GLY A 192 21.96 2.59 -9.38
CA GLY A 192 22.05 1.86 -10.64
C GLY A 192 20.71 1.34 -11.19
N VAL A 193 19.58 1.93 -10.77
CA VAL A 193 18.26 1.54 -11.28
C VAL A 193 18.12 1.82 -12.78
N TYR A 194 17.51 0.87 -13.48
CA TYR A 194 17.04 1.04 -14.85
C TYR A 194 15.53 1.28 -14.89
N LEU A 195 15.14 2.31 -15.64
CA LEU A 195 13.76 2.77 -15.78
C LEU A 195 13.29 2.54 -17.22
N THR A 196 12.03 2.16 -17.36
CA THR A 196 11.32 2.19 -18.64
C THR A 196 10.53 3.49 -18.76
N LEU A 197 10.17 3.91 -19.98
CA LEU A 197 9.32 5.08 -20.18
C LEU A 197 7.96 4.94 -19.48
N ASP A 198 7.40 3.73 -19.40
CA ASP A 198 6.16 3.46 -18.64
C ASP A 198 6.34 3.58 -17.12
N SER A 199 7.59 3.53 -16.65
CA SER A 199 7.88 3.65 -15.23
C SER A 199 8.07 5.07 -14.75
N LEU A 200 8.30 5.99 -15.69
CA LEU A 200 8.45 7.43 -15.51
C LEU A 200 7.09 8.15 -15.47
N ASP A 201 7.05 9.30 -14.81
CA ASP A 201 5.91 10.22 -14.95
C ASP A 201 6.12 11.20 -16.12
N GLY A 202 5.07 11.92 -16.53
CA GLY A 202 5.13 12.78 -17.72
C GLY A 202 6.21 13.88 -17.67
N PHE A 203 6.55 14.36 -16.47
CA PHE A 203 7.59 15.37 -16.29
C PHE A 203 8.98 14.76 -16.47
N ASP A 204 9.21 13.55 -15.96
CA ASP A 204 10.45 12.82 -16.20
C ASP A 204 10.71 12.53 -17.65
N ILE A 205 9.67 12.15 -18.38
CA ILE A 205 9.84 11.77 -19.77
C ILE A 205 10.47 12.96 -20.52
N ALA A 206 10.01 14.19 -20.26
CA ALA A 206 10.61 15.38 -20.87
C ALA A 206 12.08 15.60 -20.44
N GLU A 207 12.39 15.49 -19.15
CA GLU A 207 13.75 15.64 -18.63
C GLU A 207 14.71 14.59 -19.22
N TYR A 208 14.28 13.33 -19.22
CA TYR A 208 15.07 12.21 -19.76
C TYR A 208 15.27 12.33 -21.26
N LEU A 209 14.22 12.63 -22.02
CA LEU A 209 14.34 12.81 -23.48
C LEU A 209 15.23 14.01 -23.82
N GLY A 210 15.20 15.09 -23.01
CA GLY A 210 16.07 16.25 -23.20
C GLY A 210 17.56 15.98 -22.95
N ARG A 211 17.90 14.90 -22.23
CA ARG A 211 19.29 14.49 -21.95
C ARG A 211 19.80 13.37 -22.85
N MET A 212 18.94 12.79 -23.70
CA MET A 212 19.32 11.71 -24.60
C MET A 212 20.00 12.26 -25.86
N ASP A 213 21.06 11.59 -26.32
CA ASP A 213 21.69 11.91 -27.59
C ASP A 213 20.83 11.51 -28.81
N ASP A 214 21.10 12.10 -29.98
CA ASP A 214 20.35 11.84 -31.22
C ASP A 214 20.41 10.38 -31.70
N ALA A 215 21.48 9.64 -31.40
CA ALA A 215 21.59 8.25 -31.80
C ALA A 215 20.68 7.36 -30.94
N THR A 216 20.62 7.65 -29.65
CA THR A 216 19.69 7.09 -28.68
C THR A 216 18.24 7.41 -29.06
N MET A 217 17.94 8.68 -29.33
CA MET A 217 16.60 9.10 -29.80
C MET A 217 16.21 8.43 -31.11
N ARG A 218 17.14 8.23 -32.05
CA ARG A 218 16.89 7.49 -33.29
C ARG A 218 16.65 6.00 -33.08
N LYS A 219 17.35 5.36 -32.14
CA LYS A 219 17.07 3.97 -31.74
C LYS A 219 15.67 3.84 -31.17
N ILE A 220 15.23 4.86 -30.42
CA ILE A 220 13.87 4.94 -29.88
C ILE A 220 12.85 5.19 -31.01
N SER A 221 13.00 6.23 -31.83
CA SER A 221 11.99 6.55 -32.86
C SER A 221 11.79 5.44 -33.91
N ARG A 222 12.84 4.69 -34.27
CA ARG A 222 12.81 3.59 -35.26
C ARG A 222 11.93 2.39 -34.91
N HIS A 223 11.51 2.24 -33.66
CA HIS A 223 10.66 1.10 -33.26
C HIS A 223 9.23 1.50 -32.88
N GLY A 224 8.84 2.76 -33.18
CA GLY A 224 7.48 3.28 -32.99
C GLY A 224 7.02 3.34 -31.53
N PHE A 225 5.74 3.67 -31.32
CA PHE A 225 5.09 3.73 -29.98
C PHE A 225 5.14 2.39 -29.19
N GLY A 226 5.56 1.28 -29.82
CA GLY A 226 5.76 -0.03 -29.18
C GLY A 226 7.01 -0.14 -28.29
N LEU A 227 7.80 0.92 -28.15
CA LEU A 227 9.03 0.96 -27.35
C LEU A 227 8.84 1.01 -25.84
N ARG A 228 7.64 1.34 -25.39
CA ARG A 228 7.30 1.49 -23.97
C ARG A 228 7.75 0.31 -23.09
N LEU A 229 7.95 -0.86 -23.69
CA LEU A 229 8.17 -2.12 -22.98
C LEU A 229 9.49 -2.86 -23.28
N LYS A 230 10.31 -2.44 -24.27
CA LYS A 230 11.46 -3.26 -24.73
C LYS A 230 12.82 -2.83 -24.22
N TYR A 231 12.99 -1.54 -23.90
CA TYR A 231 14.27 -0.97 -23.47
C TYR A 231 14.13 -0.20 -22.17
N ALA A 232 15.23 -0.13 -21.42
CA ALA A 232 15.34 0.61 -20.18
C ALA A 232 16.65 1.41 -20.17
N PHE A 233 16.63 2.55 -19.47
CA PHE A 233 17.76 3.47 -19.32
C PHE A 233 18.12 3.58 -17.84
N ALA A 234 19.41 3.71 -17.54
CA ALA A 234 19.82 3.98 -16.16
C ALA A 234 19.30 5.36 -15.73
N ALA A 235 18.92 5.48 -14.46
CA ALA A 235 18.36 6.74 -13.95
C ALA A 235 19.35 7.90 -14.03
N ASP A 236 20.65 7.64 -13.93
CA ASP A 236 21.71 8.65 -14.05
C ASP A 236 22.11 8.97 -15.50
N LEU A 237 21.54 8.26 -16.48
CA LEU A 237 21.86 8.35 -17.91
C LEU A 237 23.34 8.12 -18.28
N SER A 238 24.18 7.70 -17.33
CA SER A 238 25.60 7.45 -17.57
C SER A 238 25.84 6.09 -18.24
N GLN A 239 24.90 5.16 -18.02
CA GLN A 239 24.99 3.79 -18.53
C GLN A 239 24.25 3.62 -19.86
N PRO A 240 24.70 2.68 -20.71
CA PRO A 240 24.05 2.42 -21.99
C PRO A 240 22.62 1.89 -21.80
N ILE A 241 21.77 2.18 -22.78
CA ILE A 241 20.42 1.58 -22.85
C ILE A 241 20.53 0.06 -22.95
N THR A 242 19.74 -0.62 -22.13
CA THR A 242 19.66 -2.08 -22.10
C THR A 242 18.26 -2.56 -22.47
N LYS A 243 18.11 -3.83 -22.87
CA LYS A 243 16.79 -4.42 -23.11
C LYS A 243 16.17 -4.81 -21.77
N VAL A 244 14.85 -4.68 -21.65
CA VAL A 244 14.11 -5.01 -20.41
C VAL A 244 14.33 -6.46 -19.99
N LYS A 245 14.44 -7.39 -20.95
CA LYS A 245 14.71 -8.81 -20.68
C LYS A 245 16.11 -9.10 -20.14
N ASP A 246 17.04 -8.16 -20.32
CA ASP A 246 18.45 -8.27 -19.92
C ASP A 246 18.71 -7.48 -18.61
N LEU A 247 17.64 -7.01 -17.94
CA LEU A 247 17.75 -6.27 -16.70
C LEU A 247 18.17 -7.16 -15.53
N PRO A 248 18.95 -6.62 -14.57
CA PRO A 248 19.25 -7.30 -13.33
C PRO A 248 17.97 -7.77 -12.60
N ALA A 249 18.03 -8.95 -11.96
CA ALA A 249 16.89 -9.53 -11.25
C ALA A 249 16.38 -8.61 -10.12
N ASP A 250 17.28 -7.85 -9.49
CA ASP A 250 17.00 -6.88 -8.43
C ASP A 250 16.45 -5.54 -8.94
N ASN A 251 16.39 -5.31 -10.26
CA ASN A 251 15.95 -4.02 -10.81
C ASN A 251 14.51 -3.66 -10.42
N CYS A 252 13.66 -4.65 -10.12
CA CYS A 252 12.32 -4.37 -9.60
C CYS A 252 12.37 -3.67 -8.23
N ILE A 253 13.26 -4.12 -7.33
CA ILE A 253 13.47 -3.53 -6.00
C ILE A 253 14.05 -2.14 -6.16
N LYS A 254 15.10 -1.99 -6.98
CA LYS A 254 15.73 -0.70 -7.29
C LYS A 254 14.73 0.33 -7.82
N ARG A 255 13.85 -0.10 -8.73
CA ARG A 255 12.78 0.74 -9.29
C ARG A 255 11.75 1.16 -8.24
N ASN A 256 11.37 0.26 -7.34
CA ASN A 256 10.45 0.61 -6.27
C ASN A 256 11.10 1.62 -5.30
N ALA A 257 12.36 1.39 -4.91
CA ALA A 257 13.11 2.34 -4.08
C ALA A 257 13.21 3.72 -4.75
N TRP A 258 13.58 3.76 -6.04
CA TRP A 258 13.66 5.00 -6.82
C TRP A 258 12.33 5.76 -6.86
N ARG A 259 11.21 5.07 -7.09
CA ARG A 259 9.88 5.69 -7.11
C ARG A 259 9.50 6.31 -5.78
N MET A 260 9.81 5.62 -4.69
CA MET A 260 9.54 6.11 -3.33
C MET A 260 10.43 7.31 -3.01
N LEU A 261 11.74 7.21 -3.26
CA LEU A 261 12.71 8.29 -3.09
C LEU A 261 12.36 9.54 -3.90
N ARG A 262 11.97 9.34 -5.15
CA ARG A 262 11.47 10.41 -6.02
C ARG A 262 10.28 11.13 -5.40
N HIS A 263 9.32 10.38 -4.85
CA HIS A 263 8.15 10.99 -4.24
C HIS A 263 8.52 11.86 -3.03
N ILE A 264 9.46 11.39 -2.20
CA ILE A 264 10.04 12.17 -1.09
C ILE A 264 10.66 13.46 -1.63
N ARG A 265 11.52 13.38 -2.65
CA ARG A 265 12.19 14.57 -3.24
C ARG A 265 11.21 15.60 -3.82
N ARG A 266 10.07 15.16 -4.35
CA ARG A 266 9.04 16.06 -4.92
C ARG A 266 8.14 16.71 -3.87
N THR A 267 8.03 16.11 -2.69
CA THR A 267 7.13 16.55 -1.62
C THR A 267 7.86 17.27 -0.50
N GLY A 268 9.17 17.07 -0.38
CA GLY A 268 10.05 17.87 0.47
C GLY A 268 10.25 19.28 -0.09
N ASN A 269 9.27 20.14 0.19
CA ASN A 269 9.42 21.59 0.35
C ASN A 269 9.24 21.92 1.82
#